data_AF-A0A917F7W9-F1
#
_entry.id   AF-A0A917F7W9-F1
#
_cell.length_a   1.000
_cell.length_b   1.000
_cell.length_c   1.000
_cell.angle_alpha   90.00
_cell.angle_beta   90.00
_cell.angle_gamma   90.00
#
_symmetry.space_group_name_H-M   'P 1'
#
loop_
_entity.id
_entity.type
_entity.pdbx_description
1 polymer ?
#
loop_
_entity_poly.entity_id
_entity_poly.type
_entity_poly.pdbx_seq_one_letter_code
_entity_poly.pdbx_strand_id
1 'polypeptide(L)'
;MDEKVTFKALFKELPFKHGYLKCRMIHMAGKSVIQPDILFANGVTKHFFVPQFFYPNQIFFLDEDTGFCTIHIAFPNDTVFRIIFFSEGLTKRCSDGSLVYKCAYAISEGHQNVTPTGVWKLKDQKFLLKLYHHTNDAGKKGITTSKEIWGSKTNIQGNPVLQNIEYGYFTSLGTINNEMDLMSIAMSGEGIAGFLPTNAPNAPAYGTFITVPTKQPTELSQTLWFWVDCELIAPNHLWFHRPIGEMPHYELVLPNVYRVGIKPSATLPFTGKFLTLNDQNRKVFNYVIVGDADAYNGLIAPFNEEESECIGKVQLIGDCDDIISTWKKLANTDQFSGRNVEMVQFPSKDP
;
A
#
# COMPACT_ATOMS: atom_id res chain seq x y z
N MET A 1 26.48 27.03 -21.76
CA MET A 1 26.34 27.01 -20.29
C MET A 1 24.88 26.74 -20.05
N ASP A 2 24.52 25.46 -20.12
CA ASP A 2 23.15 25.01 -20.19
C ASP A 2 22.44 25.26 -18.87
N GLU A 3 21.30 25.93 -18.95
CA GLU A 3 20.39 26.10 -17.83
C GLU A 3 19.97 24.69 -17.38
N LYS A 4 20.51 24.21 -16.26
CA LYS A 4 20.02 22.99 -15.60
C LYS A 4 18.50 23.14 -15.48
N VAL A 5 17.75 22.29 -16.17
CA VAL A 5 16.29 22.30 -16.12
C VAL A 5 15.88 22.01 -14.68
N THR A 6 15.59 23.07 -13.93
CA THR A 6 15.23 22.94 -12.51
C THR A 6 13.82 22.38 -12.39
N PHE A 7 13.51 21.80 -11.22
CA PHE A 7 12.16 21.43 -10.80
C PHE A 7 11.12 22.49 -11.21
N LYS A 8 11.44 23.79 -11.07
CA LYS A 8 10.53 24.89 -11.41
C LYS A 8 10.27 25.09 -12.91
N ALA A 9 11.19 24.70 -13.79
CA ALA A 9 11.08 24.92 -15.22
C ALA A 9 10.16 23.89 -15.90
N LEU A 10 10.26 22.62 -15.50
CA LEU A 10 9.45 21.51 -16.05
C LEU A 10 7.96 21.59 -15.71
N PHE A 11 7.59 22.35 -14.66
CA PHE A 11 6.21 22.44 -14.16
C PHE A 11 5.47 23.73 -14.56
N LYS A 12 6.06 24.61 -15.41
CA LYS A 12 5.41 25.87 -15.81
C LYS A 12 4.21 25.70 -16.76
N GLU A 13 4.11 24.58 -17.48
CA GLU A 13 3.16 24.44 -18.61
C GLU A 13 1.94 23.52 -18.36
N LEU A 14 1.80 22.93 -17.17
CA LEU A 14 0.61 22.15 -16.79
C LEU A 14 0.12 22.60 -15.40
N PRO A 15 -1.18 22.47 -15.07
CA PRO A 15 -1.73 22.88 -13.77
C PRO A 15 -1.34 21.89 -12.66
N PHE A 16 -0.04 21.74 -12.42
CA PHE A 16 0.50 20.83 -11.42
C PHE A 16 0.19 21.32 -10.00
N LYS A 17 -0.39 20.41 -9.22
CA LYS A 17 -0.48 20.51 -7.77
C LYS A 17 0.79 19.93 -7.15
N HIS A 18 1.05 20.30 -5.90
CA HIS A 18 2.25 19.87 -5.17
C HIS A 18 1.87 18.98 -3.99
N GLY A 19 2.72 18.03 -3.67
CA GLY A 19 2.45 17.04 -2.63
C GLY A 19 3.70 16.34 -2.16
N TYR A 20 3.49 15.23 -1.48
CA TYR A 20 4.51 14.24 -1.23
C TYR A 20 4.04 12.88 -1.73
N LEU A 21 4.95 12.08 -2.26
CA LEU A 21 4.68 10.68 -2.62
C LEU A 21 5.52 9.78 -1.73
N LYS A 22 4.87 8.88 -0.99
CA LYS A 22 5.52 7.70 -0.41
C LYS A 22 5.54 6.61 -1.47
N CYS A 23 6.70 6.04 -1.74
CA CYS A 23 6.86 4.92 -2.66
C CYS A 23 8.06 4.04 -2.26
N ARG A 24 8.12 2.83 -2.81
CA ARG A 24 9.23 1.90 -2.56
C ARG A 24 9.62 1.16 -3.83
N MET A 25 10.88 0.78 -3.95
CA MET A 25 11.34 -0.08 -5.04
C MET A 25 11.22 -1.55 -4.64
N ILE A 26 10.68 -2.37 -5.54
CA ILE A 26 10.40 -3.78 -5.34
C ILE A 26 10.98 -4.58 -6.50
N HIS A 27 11.68 -5.66 -6.18
CA HIS A 27 12.27 -6.57 -7.14
C HIS A 27 11.48 -7.87 -7.18
N MET A 28 11.13 -8.30 -8.39
CA MET A 28 10.53 -9.61 -8.68
C MET A 28 11.48 -10.37 -9.61
N ALA A 29 11.20 -11.65 -9.85
CA ALA A 29 11.90 -12.40 -10.88
C ALA A 29 11.80 -11.67 -12.24
N GLY A 30 12.95 -11.25 -12.78
CA GLY A 30 13.08 -10.63 -14.10
C GLY A 30 12.65 -9.17 -14.22
N LYS A 31 12.18 -8.51 -13.15
CA LYS A 31 11.71 -7.11 -13.23
C LYS A 31 11.76 -6.38 -11.89
N SER A 32 11.79 -5.05 -11.98
CA SER A 32 11.70 -4.15 -10.82
C SER A 32 10.57 -3.16 -11.05
N VAL A 33 9.94 -2.73 -9.97
CA VAL A 33 8.85 -1.74 -10.01
C VAL A 33 8.98 -0.77 -8.83
N ILE A 34 8.60 0.48 -9.04
CA ILE A 34 8.36 1.43 -7.95
C ILE A 34 6.88 1.32 -7.60
N GLN A 35 6.56 0.83 -6.41
CA GLN A 35 5.19 0.82 -5.90
C GLN A 35 4.88 2.19 -5.29
N PRO A 36 3.91 2.94 -5.83
CA PRO A 36 3.35 4.10 -5.12
C PRO A 36 2.48 3.62 -3.96
N ASP A 37 2.72 4.15 -2.77
CA ASP A 37 1.93 3.81 -1.58
C ASP A 37 0.82 4.83 -1.37
N ILE A 38 1.23 6.09 -1.15
CA ILE A 38 0.36 7.16 -0.70
C ILE A 38 0.82 8.46 -1.34
N LEU A 39 -0.11 9.14 -2.01
CA LEU A 39 0.04 10.53 -2.40
C LEU A 39 -0.55 11.44 -1.31
N PHE A 40 0.30 12.22 -0.67
CA PHE A 40 -0.06 13.28 0.27
C PHE A 40 -0.27 14.59 -0.49
N ALA A 41 -1.51 14.89 -0.84
CA ALA A 41 -1.85 16.12 -1.54
C ALA A 41 -1.78 17.33 -0.57
N ASN A 42 -0.98 18.35 -0.94
CA ASN A 42 -0.97 19.62 -0.21
C ASN A 42 -2.09 20.50 -0.75
N GLY A 43 -3.13 20.70 0.06
CA GLY A 43 -4.24 21.62 -0.20
C GLY A 43 -4.85 22.12 1.11
N VAL A 44 -5.89 22.95 1.04
CA VAL A 44 -6.58 23.54 2.20
C VAL A 44 -7.00 22.47 3.23
N THR A 45 -7.30 21.26 2.75
CA THR A 45 -7.86 20.16 3.54
C THR A 45 -6.90 18.97 3.78
N LYS A 46 -5.60 19.09 3.45
CA LYS A 46 -4.54 18.05 3.65
C LYS A 46 -5.05 16.61 3.46
N HIS A 47 -5.41 16.28 2.23
CA HIS A 47 -5.94 14.98 1.84
C HIS A 47 -4.85 14.02 1.37
N PHE A 48 -5.04 12.72 1.57
CA PHE A 48 -4.20 11.69 0.98
C PHE A 48 -5.01 10.79 0.06
N PHE A 49 -4.31 10.20 -0.91
CA PHE A 49 -4.85 9.28 -1.89
C PHE A 49 -4.01 8.00 -1.89
N VAL A 50 -4.67 6.86 -1.89
CA VAL A 50 -4.06 5.55 -2.14
C VAL A 50 -4.47 5.09 -3.54
N PRO A 51 -3.50 4.69 -4.40
CA PRO A 51 -3.82 4.23 -5.74
C PRO A 51 -4.66 2.95 -5.68
N GLN A 52 -5.63 2.81 -6.58
CA GLN A 52 -6.23 1.50 -6.84
C GLN A 52 -5.38 0.75 -7.85
N PHE A 53 -4.97 1.45 -8.92
CA PHE A 53 -4.05 0.91 -9.91
C PHE A 53 -2.86 1.83 -10.11
N PHE A 54 -1.77 1.29 -10.65
CA PHE A 54 -0.68 2.09 -11.19
C PHE A 54 -0.04 1.41 -12.40
N TYR A 55 0.47 2.24 -13.30
CA TYR A 55 1.12 1.79 -14.52
C TYR A 55 2.64 1.68 -14.34
N PRO A 56 3.34 0.97 -15.24
CA PRO A 56 4.80 0.90 -15.23
C PRO A 56 5.44 2.29 -15.14
N ASN A 57 6.30 2.44 -14.12
CA ASN A 57 6.98 3.70 -13.84
C ASN A 57 8.02 4.00 -14.93
N GLN A 58 8.23 5.27 -15.23
CA GLN A 58 9.27 5.70 -16.16
C GLN A 58 10.32 6.50 -15.40
N ILE A 59 11.59 6.12 -15.56
CA ILE A 59 12.71 6.83 -14.97
C ILE A 59 13.51 7.43 -16.11
N PHE A 60 13.75 8.73 -16.00
CA PHE A 60 14.47 9.52 -16.98
C PHE A 60 15.75 10.03 -16.36
N PHE A 61 16.84 10.00 -17.14
CA PHE A 61 18.13 10.57 -16.76
C PHE A 61 18.41 11.73 -17.71
N LEU A 62 18.46 12.94 -17.17
CA LEU A 62 18.80 14.14 -17.94
C LEU A 62 20.31 14.26 -18.12
N ASP A 63 21.07 13.88 -17.09
CA ASP A 63 22.53 13.79 -17.10
C ASP A 63 23.04 12.71 -16.13
N GLU A 64 24.33 12.76 -15.75
CA GLU A 64 24.92 11.78 -14.84
C GLU A 64 24.32 11.82 -13.43
N ASP A 65 23.94 13.02 -12.96
CA ASP A 65 23.52 13.29 -11.59
C ASP A 65 22.02 13.62 -11.46
N THR A 66 21.38 13.98 -12.58
CA THR A 66 20.01 14.48 -12.61
C THR A 66 19.08 13.45 -13.25
N GLY A 67 18.10 12.99 -12.47
CA GLY A 67 17.03 12.12 -12.96
C GLY A 67 15.70 12.40 -12.30
N PHE A 68 14.63 11.95 -12.94
CA PHE A 68 13.28 12.03 -12.40
C PHE A 68 12.50 10.77 -12.72
N CYS A 69 11.49 10.50 -11.90
CA CYS A 69 10.55 9.42 -12.10
C CYS A 69 9.17 9.99 -12.39
N THR A 70 8.46 9.39 -13.34
CA THR A 70 7.03 9.59 -13.56
C THR A 70 6.27 8.33 -13.17
N ILE A 71 5.14 8.52 -12.48
CA ILE A 71 4.25 7.44 -12.07
C ILE A 71 2.83 7.87 -12.42
N HIS A 72 2.07 6.96 -13.04
CA HIS A 72 0.66 7.17 -13.32
C HIS A 72 -0.13 6.27 -12.37
N ILE A 73 -0.96 6.88 -11.53
CA ILE A 73 -1.86 6.16 -10.62
C ILE A 73 -3.31 6.36 -11.06
N ALA A 74 -4.14 5.33 -10.94
CA ALA A 74 -5.55 5.38 -11.29
C ALA A 74 -6.45 5.06 -10.09
N PHE A 75 -7.68 5.55 -10.16
CA PHE A 75 -8.74 5.44 -9.16
C PHE A 75 -10.01 4.82 -9.78
N PRO A 76 -11.00 4.36 -8.99
CA PRO A 76 -12.15 3.59 -9.48
C PRO A 76 -13.02 4.23 -10.57
N ASN A 77 -12.89 5.54 -10.80
CA ASN A 77 -13.67 6.31 -11.76
C ASN A 77 -12.85 6.70 -13.01
N ASP A 78 -11.87 5.86 -13.37
CA ASP A 78 -10.90 6.04 -14.45
C ASP A 78 -10.09 7.34 -14.35
N THR A 79 -10.10 7.99 -13.19
CA THR A 79 -9.27 9.18 -12.99
C THR A 79 -7.82 8.75 -12.84
N VAL A 80 -6.96 9.30 -13.69
CA VAL A 80 -5.51 9.07 -13.65
C VAL A 80 -4.81 10.32 -13.15
N PHE A 81 -3.94 10.17 -12.14
CA PHE A 81 -2.98 11.18 -11.75
C PHE A 81 -1.61 10.85 -12.31
N ARG A 82 -1.02 11.81 -13.00
CA ARG A 82 0.40 11.79 -13.37
C ARG A 82 1.19 12.46 -12.26
N ILE A 83 2.12 11.73 -11.65
CA ILE A 83 2.98 12.18 -10.56
C ILE A 83 4.42 12.21 -11.06
N ILE A 84 5.16 13.25 -10.68
CA ILE A 84 6.56 13.45 -11.05
C ILE A 84 7.35 13.79 -9.79
N PHE A 85 8.48 13.13 -9.57
CA PHE A 85 9.43 13.45 -8.50
C PHE A 85 10.87 13.27 -8.97
N PHE A 86 11.77 14.00 -8.30
CA PHE A 86 13.20 14.03 -8.57
C PHE A 86 13.98 13.52 -7.35
N SER A 87 15.23 13.11 -7.58
CA SER A 87 16.18 12.70 -6.55
C SER A 87 16.32 13.74 -5.42
N GLU A 88 16.51 15.01 -5.78
CA GLU A 88 16.65 16.13 -4.84
C GLU A 88 15.36 16.44 -4.08
N GLY A 89 14.24 15.86 -4.53
CA GLY A 89 12.95 15.93 -3.87
C GLY A 89 12.84 15.01 -2.65
N LEU A 90 13.80 14.11 -2.40
CA LEU A 90 13.76 13.19 -1.26
C LEU A 90 13.67 13.97 0.06
N THR A 91 12.62 13.70 0.84
CA THR A 91 12.40 14.35 2.14
C THR A 91 12.57 13.42 3.31
N LYS A 92 12.33 12.12 3.11
CA LYS A 92 12.38 11.15 4.20
C LYS A 92 12.71 9.75 3.71
N ARG A 93 13.58 9.08 4.47
CA ARG A 93 13.78 7.63 4.42
C ARG A 93 12.97 7.01 5.52
N CYS A 94 12.08 6.10 5.15
CA CYS A 94 11.24 5.42 6.11
C CYS A 94 11.91 4.11 6.54
N SER A 95 11.66 3.76 7.79
CA SER A 95 12.11 2.51 8.41
C SER A 95 11.50 1.23 7.80
N ASP A 96 10.44 1.34 6.99
CA ASP A 96 9.84 0.24 6.23
C ASP A 96 10.46 0.06 4.82
N GLY A 97 11.59 0.71 4.55
CA GLY A 97 12.28 0.67 3.25
C GLY A 97 11.64 1.55 2.17
N SER A 98 10.55 2.25 2.47
CA SER A 98 9.98 3.25 1.57
C SER A 98 10.72 4.59 1.66
N LEU A 99 10.53 5.42 0.65
CA LEU A 99 11.04 6.78 0.59
C LEU A 99 9.88 7.75 0.35
N VAL A 100 9.99 8.96 0.89
CA VAL A 100 9.04 10.05 0.65
C VAL A 100 9.73 11.16 -0.15
N TYR A 101 9.13 11.54 -1.27
CA TYR A 101 9.61 12.63 -2.12
C TYR A 101 8.61 13.77 -2.13
N LYS A 102 9.10 15.02 -2.19
CA LYS A 102 8.32 16.12 -2.77
C LYS A 102 7.99 15.77 -4.22
N CYS A 103 6.74 15.91 -4.59
CA CYS A 103 6.27 15.61 -5.93
C CYS A 103 5.37 16.72 -6.47
N ALA A 104 5.29 16.78 -7.80
CA ALA A 104 4.24 17.46 -8.51
C ALA A 104 3.26 16.42 -9.07
N TYR A 105 1.98 16.74 -9.13
CA TYR A 105 0.98 15.86 -9.72
C TYR A 105 -0.11 16.64 -10.45
N ALA A 106 -0.57 16.08 -11.56
CA ALA A 106 -1.67 16.62 -12.36
C ALA A 106 -2.71 15.54 -12.59
N ILE A 107 -3.96 15.96 -12.71
CA ILE A 107 -5.07 15.08 -13.07
C ILE A 107 -5.20 15.12 -14.58
N SER A 108 -5.29 13.97 -15.24
CA SER A 108 -5.54 13.90 -16.68
C SER A 108 -6.85 14.62 -17.03
N GLU A 109 -6.89 15.30 -18.17
CA GLU A 109 -8.06 16.09 -18.61
C GLU A 109 -9.36 15.25 -18.61
N GLY A 110 -10.48 15.85 -18.19
CA GLY A 110 -11.80 15.20 -18.16
C GLY A 110 -12.24 14.65 -16.79
N HIS A 111 -11.32 14.51 -15.82
CA HIS A 111 -11.63 13.89 -14.53
C HIS A 111 -11.38 14.88 -13.37
N GLN A 112 -12.41 15.55 -12.86
CA GLN A 112 -12.22 16.61 -11.85
C GLN A 112 -12.58 16.21 -10.41
N ASN A 113 -13.26 15.08 -10.20
CA ASN A 113 -13.77 14.67 -8.90
C ASN A 113 -13.15 13.35 -8.45
N VAL A 114 -11.96 13.41 -7.84
CA VAL A 114 -11.42 12.26 -7.09
C VAL A 114 -11.75 12.45 -5.62
N THR A 115 -12.49 11.49 -5.08
CA THR A 115 -12.75 11.42 -3.64
C THR A 115 -11.44 11.07 -2.92
N PRO A 116 -10.96 11.90 -1.98
CA PRO A 116 -9.83 11.56 -1.13
C PRO A 116 -10.03 10.23 -0.40
N THR A 117 -8.96 9.46 -0.25
CA THR A 117 -8.97 8.27 0.62
C THR A 117 -9.10 8.69 2.09
N GLY A 118 -8.49 9.81 2.48
CA GLY A 118 -8.65 10.34 3.83
C GLY A 118 -7.86 11.62 4.08
N VAL A 119 -7.63 11.92 5.35
CA VAL A 119 -6.92 13.12 5.82
C VAL A 119 -5.58 12.72 6.42
N TRP A 120 -4.55 13.52 6.15
CA TRP A 120 -3.22 13.35 6.72
C TRP A 120 -2.70 14.63 7.36
N LYS A 121 -1.61 14.51 8.11
CA LYS A 121 -0.82 15.66 8.58
C LYS A 121 0.64 15.29 8.77
N LEU A 122 1.50 16.29 8.62
CA LEU A 122 2.90 16.22 9.06
C LEU A 122 2.99 16.73 10.50
N LYS A 123 3.54 15.93 11.42
CA LYS A 123 3.83 16.33 12.80
C LYS A 123 5.12 15.67 13.24
N ASP A 124 6.08 16.44 13.78
CA ASP A 124 7.36 15.92 14.29
C ASP A 124 8.09 15.02 13.28
N GLN A 125 8.14 15.44 12.00
CA GLN A 125 8.67 14.68 10.86
C GLN A 125 7.96 13.35 10.55
N LYS A 126 6.79 13.09 11.13
CA LYS A 126 5.96 11.91 10.87
C LYS A 126 4.81 12.25 9.95
N PHE A 127 4.63 11.44 8.91
CA PHE A 127 3.49 11.53 8.00
C PHE A 127 2.36 10.69 8.59
N LEU A 128 1.42 11.36 9.26
CA LEU A 128 0.35 10.72 10.01
C LEU A 128 -0.93 10.67 9.18
N LEU A 129 -1.52 9.48 9.06
CA LEU A 129 -2.83 9.25 8.45
C LEU A 129 -3.91 9.18 9.52
N LYS A 130 -5.08 9.76 9.27
CA LYS A 130 -6.27 9.50 10.07
C LYS A 130 -6.91 8.21 9.57
N LEU A 131 -6.83 7.15 10.37
CA LEU A 131 -7.39 5.84 10.07
C LEU A 131 -8.38 5.39 11.16
N TYR A 132 -9.19 4.40 10.83
CA TYR A 132 -10.30 3.93 11.64
C TYR A 132 -10.13 2.46 12.01
N HIS A 133 -10.45 2.12 13.25
CA HIS A 133 -10.54 0.75 13.74
C HIS A 133 -12.00 0.46 14.03
N HIS A 134 -12.54 -0.57 13.39
CA HIS A 134 -13.93 -0.97 13.53
C HIS A 134 -14.04 -2.16 14.49
N THR A 135 -15.02 -2.09 15.37
CA THR A 135 -15.22 -3.05 16.45
C THR A 135 -16.68 -3.02 16.93
N ASN A 136 -16.99 -3.74 18.00
CA ASN A 136 -18.28 -3.71 18.68
C ASN A 136 -18.19 -2.95 20.01
N ASP A 137 -19.29 -2.87 20.75
CA ASP A 137 -19.35 -2.14 22.03
C ASP A 137 -18.36 -2.67 23.07
N ALA A 138 -18.21 -3.99 23.18
CA ALA A 138 -17.27 -4.62 24.09
C ALA A 138 -15.83 -4.27 23.74
N GLY A 139 -15.46 -4.35 22.45
CA GLY A 139 -14.14 -3.99 21.96
C GLY A 139 -13.82 -2.51 22.16
N LYS A 140 -14.77 -1.61 21.86
CA LYS A 140 -14.61 -0.17 22.13
C LYS A 140 -14.36 0.11 23.61
N LYS A 141 -15.13 -0.53 24.50
CA LYS A 141 -14.95 -0.40 25.95
C LYS A 141 -13.57 -0.92 26.39
N GLY A 142 -13.17 -2.09 25.88
CA GLY A 142 -11.85 -2.68 26.12
C GLY A 142 -10.72 -1.73 25.74
N ILE A 143 -10.68 -1.30 24.47
CA ILE A 143 -9.65 -0.41 23.92
C ILE A 143 -9.62 0.94 24.66
N THR A 144 -10.79 1.50 24.97
CA THR A 144 -10.87 2.79 25.66
C THR A 144 -10.35 2.69 27.10
N THR A 145 -10.52 1.54 27.75
CA THR A 145 -10.07 1.29 29.12
C THR A 145 -8.58 0.97 29.17
N SER A 146 -8.11 0.05 28.32
CA SER A 146 -6.72 -0.40 28.28
C SER A 146 -5.77 0.64 27.69
N LYS A 147 -6.26 1.52 26.81
CA LYS A 147 -5.44 2.41 25.96
C LYS A 147 -4.55 1.66 24.97
N GLU A 148 -4.98 0.45 24.59
CA GLU A 148 -4.24 -0.43 23.69
C GLU A 148 -5.20 -1.11 22.70
N ILE A 149 -4.70 -1.38 21.49
CA ILE A 149 -5.34 -2.25 20.51
C ILE A 149 -4.57 -3.57 20.49
N TRP A 150 -5.27 -4.70 20.58
CA TRP A 150 -4.68 -6.02 20.50
C TRP A 150 -4.52 -6.46 19.05
N GLY A 151 -3.39 -7.09 18.74
CA GLY A 151 -3.13 -7.63 17.41
C GLY A 151 -4.03 -8.83 17.11
N SER A 152 -4.44 -8.96 15.86
CA SER A 152 -5.02 -10.20 15.35
C SER A 152 -3.92 -11.12 14.85
N LYS A 153 -4.07 -12.41 15.13
CA LYS A 153 -3.19 -13.48 14.63
C LYS A 153 -3.58 -13.95 13.23
N THR A 154 -4.39 -13.21 12.49
CA THR A 154 -4.84 -13.65 11.17
C THR A 154 -4.15 -12.87 10.05
N ASN A 155 -3.91 -13.52 8.92
CA ASN A 155 -3.45 -12.84 7.70
C ASN A 155 -4.55 -11.93 7.12
N ILE A 156 -4.30 -11.35 5.94
CA ILE A 156 -5.23 -10.43 5.29
C ILE A 156 -6.55 -11.08 4.84
N GLN A 157 -6.53 -12.40 4.57
CA GLN A 157 -7.73 -13.20 4.33
C GLN A 157 -8.54 -13.47 5.61
N GLY A 158 -7.93 -13.29 6.79
CA GLY A 158 -8.57 -13.58 8.06
C GLY A 158 -8.46 -15.04 8.52
N ASN A 159 -7.81 -15.90 7.73
CA ASN A 159 -7.43 -17.28 8.02
C ASN A 159 -6.27 -17.62 7.06
N PRO A 160 -5.07 -18.06 7.50
CA PRO A 160 -4.75 -18.82 8.72
C PRO A 160 -4.05 -18.01 9.84
N VAL A 161 -3.70 -18.72 10.93
CA VAL A 161 -3.02 -18.18 12.12
C VAL A 161 -1.55 -17.87 11.82
N LEU A 162 -1.12 -16.65 12.14
CA LEU A 162 0.24 -16.15 12.02
C LEU A 162 1.06 -16.50 13.27
N GLN A 163 2.31 -16.92 13.08
CA GLN A 163 3.20 -17.33 14.19
C GLN A 163 4.18 -16.24 14.63
N ASN A 164 4.76 -15.49 13.69
CA ASN A 164 5.85 -14.55 13.95
C ASN A 164 5.42 -13.07 13.85
N ILE A 165 4.13 -12.80 13.68
CA ILE A 165 3.55 -11.46 13.63
C ILE A 165 2.08 -11.48 14.08
N GLU A 166 1.63 -10.35 14.63
CA GLU A 166 0.21 -10.01 14.76
C GLU A 166 -0.05 -8.66 14.09
N TYR A 167 -1.28 -8.41 13.64
CA TYR A 167 -1.64 -7.17 12.95
C TYR A 167 -2.74 -6.40 13.69
N GLY A 168 -2.52 -5.11 13.88
CA GLY A 168 -3.60 -4.16 14.09
C GLY A 168 -4.18 -3.74 12.74
N TYR A 169 -5.47 -4.00 12.54
CA TYR A 169 -6.18 -3.64 11.32
C TYR A 169 -6.88 -2.29 11.46
N PHE A 170 -6.61 -1.40 10.50
CA PHE A 170 -7.25 -0.11 10.34
C PHE A 170 -7.77 0.05 8.92
N THR A 171 -8.67 1.00 8.73
CA THR A 171 -9.26 1.32 7.44
C THR A 171 -9.26 2.83 7.18
N SER A 172 -9.45 3.22 5.92
CA SER A 172 -9.78 4.60 5.53
C SER A 172 -11.28 4.94 5.74
N LEU A 173 -12.12 3.94 5.95
CA LEU A 173 -13.58 4.09 6.05
C LEU A 173 -13.98 4.61 7.43
N GLY A 174 -14.72 5.72 7.48
CA GLY A 174 -15.20 6.29 8.75
C GLY A 174 -16.26 5.42 9.44
N THR A 175 -16.96 4.58 8.69
CA THR A 175 -18.05 3.69 9.11
C THR A 175 -18.18 2.55 8.09
N ILE A 176 -18.70 1.40 8.50
CA ILE A 176 -19.07 0.30 7.62
C ILE A 176 -20.59 0.18 7.66
N ASN A 177 -21.25 0.50 6.55
CA ASN A 177 -22.71 0.62 6.50
C ASN A 177 -23.36 -0.46 5.63
N ASN A 178 -22.61 -1.05 4.70
CA ASN A 178 -23.16 -1.95 3.69
C ASN A 178 -22.15 -3.05 3.30
N GLU A 179 -22.60 -3.98 2.44
CA GLU A 179 -21.78 -5.09 1.95
C GLU A 179 -20.56 -4.62 1.14
N MET A 180 -20.69 -3.56 0.34
CA MET A 180 -19.55 -3.04 -0.43
C MET A 180 -18.43 -2.51 0.47
N ASP A 181 -18.79 -1.88 1.60
CA ASP A 181 -17.82 -1.45 2.61
C ASP A 181 -17.08 -2.66 3.19
N LEU A 182 -17.79 -3.75 3.52
CA LEU A 182 -17.21 -5.00 4.01
C LEU A 182 -16.26 -5.63 2.99
N MET A 183 -16.69 -5.76 1.74
CA MET A 183 -15.88 -6.34 0.66
C MET A 183 -14.58 -5.55 0.46
N SER A 184 -14.63 -4.22 0.60
CA SER A 184 -13.45 -3.37 0.47
C SER A 184 -12.40 -3.56 1.59
N ILE A 185 -12.75 -4.30 2.65
CA ILE A 185 -11.87 -4.64 3.76
C ILE A 185 -11.71 -6.16 3.95
N ALA A 186 -11.89 -6.93 2.87
CA ALA A 186 -11.77 -8.39 2.84
C ALA A 186 -12.70 -9.12 3.82
N MET A 187 -13.95 -8.66 3.92
CA MET A 187 -15.02 -9.35 4.63
C MET A 187 -16.25 -9.44 3.72
N SER A 188 -17.17 -10.36 4.01
CA SER A 188 -18.43 -10.45 3.29
C SER A 188 -19.53 -11.02 4.18
N GLY A 189 -20.79 -10.63 3.96
CA GLY A 189 -21.94 -11.25 4.59
C GLY A 189 -22.12 -12.72 4.22
N GLU A 190 -21.62 -13.16 3.07
CA GLU A 190 -21.65 -14.55 2.60
C GLU A 190 -20.35 -15.30 2.89
N GLY A 191 -19.30 -14.59 3.34
CA GLY A 191 -17.98 -15.18 3.60
C GLY A 191 -17.22 -15.57 2.33
N ILE A 192 -17.53 -14.95 1.19
CA ILE A 192 -16.91 -15.25 -0.10
C ILE A 192 -16.39 -13.94 -0.73
N ALA A 193 -15.18 -14.00 -1.29
CA ALA A 193 -14.66 -12.98 -2.19
C ALA A 193 -14.45 -13.60 -3.58
N GLY A 194 -14.97 -12.93 -4.61
CA GLY A 194 -14.85 -13.34 -6.01
C GLY A 194 -13.88 -12.44 -6.78
N PHE A 195 -13.06 -13.05 -7.63
CA PHE A 195 -12.12 -12.40 -8.52
C PHE A 195 -12.32 -12.90 -9.94
N LEU A 196 -12.17 -12.02 -10.92
CA LEU A 196 -12.20 -12.38 -12.32
C LEU A 196 -10.77 -12.28 -12.89
N PRO A 197 -10.25 -13.32 -13.56
CA PRO A 197 -8.98 -13.21 -14.27
C PRO A 197 -9.02 -12.09 -15.32
N THR A 198 -7.88 -11.41 -15.49
CA THR A 198 -7.76 -10.19 -16.31
C THR A 198 -8.33 -10.36 -17.72
N ASN A 199 -8.02 -11.47 -18.38
CA ASN A 199 -8.41 -11.73 -19.77
C ASN A 199 -9.64 -12.65 -19.88
N ALA A 200 -10.30 -12.96 -18.77
CA ALA A 200 -11.48 -13.82 -18.79
C ALA A 200 -12.74 -13.06 -19.25
N PRO A 201 -13.69 -13.73 -19.93
CA PRO A 201 -15.01 -13.17 -20.16
C PRO A 201 -15.68 -12.80 -18.84
N ASN A 202 -16.43 -11.69 -18.84
CA ASN A 202 -17.21 -11.26 -17.66
C ASN A 202 -18.42 -12.19 -17.42
N ALA A 203 -18.16 -13.38 -16.89
CA ALA A 203 -19.15 -14.39 -16.57
C ALA A 203 -18.74 -15.18 -15.31
N PRO A 204 -19.69 -15.54 -14.42
CA PRO A 204 -19.38 -16.23 -13.17
C PRO A 204 -18.60 -17.55 -13.31
N ALA A 205 -18.75 -18.24 -14.45
CA ALA A 205 -18.08 -19.51 -14.71
C ALA A 205 -16.54 -19.41 -14.78
N TYR A 206 -16.00 -18.20 -14.99
CA TYR A 206 -14.56 -17.92 -14.99
C TYR A 206 -14.08 -17.27 -13.68
N GLY A 207 -14.99 -17.05 -12.73
CA GLY A 207 -14.67 -16.45 -11.44
C GLY A 207 -13.85 -17.40 -10.57
N THR A 208 -12.86 -16.85 -9.89
CA THR A 208 -12.12 -17.48 -8.80
C THR A 208 -12.72 -17.00 -7.48
N PHE A 209 -13.11 -17.92 -6.60
CA PHE A 209 -13.74 -17.60 -5.32
C PHE A 209 -12.90 -18.12 -4.18
N ILE A 210 -12.72 -17.31 -3.14
CA ILE A 210 -12.06 -17.70 -1.89
C ILE A 210 -12.96 -17.41 -0.70
N THR A 211 -12.72 -18.12 0.40
CA THR A 211 -13.37 -17.82 1.67
C THR A 211 -12.74 -16.59 2.32
N VAL A 212 -13.58 -15.70 2.82
CA VAL A 212 -13.20 -14.55 3.66
C VAL A 212 -14.06 -14.55 4.92
N PRO A 213 -13.73 -13.77 5.96
CA PRO A 213 -14.47 -13.79 7.21
C PRO A 213 -15.91 -13.34 6.98
N THR A 214 -16.85 -14.15 7.45
CA THR A 214 -18.27 -13.80 7.43
C THR A 214 -18.53 -12.70 8.45
N LYS A 215 -19.05 -11.56 8.00
CA LYS A 215 -19.36 -10.43 8.88
C LYS A 215 -20.57 -9.67 8.38
N GLN A 216 -21.39 -9.17 9.29
CA GLN A 216 -22.45 -8.22 9.00
C GLN A 216 -22.02 -6.80 9.39
N PRO A 217 -22.44 -5.74 8.66
CA PRO A 217 -22.09 -4.36 9.01
C PRO A 217 -22.48 -3.99 10.45
N THR A 218 -23.60 -4.54 10.94
CA THR A 218 -24.11 -4.34 12.30
C THR A 218 -23.18 -4.86 13.40
N GLU A 219 -22.29 -5.81 13.09
CA GLU A 219 -21.30 -6.33 14.03
C GLU A 219 -20.08 -5.41 14.19
N LEU A 220 -19.91 -4.43 13.29
CA LEU A 220 -18.85 -3.43 13.28
C LEU A 220 -19.43 -2.04 13.62
N SER A 221 -20.38 -2.02 14.56
CA SER A 221 -21.19 -0.84 14.94
C SER A 221 -20.41 0.27 15.64
N GLN A 222 -19.19 0.00 16.09
CA GLN A 222 -18.35 0.98 16.77
C GLN A 222 -17.10 1.29 15.95
N THR A 223 -16.78 2.58 15.88
CA THR A 223 -15.57 3.03 15.20
C THR A 223 -14.74 3.93 16.12
N LEU A 224 -13.44 3.63 16.19
CA LEU A 224 -12.43 4.44 16.85
C LEU A 224 -11.46 4.94 15.80
N TRP A 225 -11.07 6.22 15.85
CA TRP A 225 -10.09 6.77 14.91
C TRP A 225 -8.77 7.11 15.59
N PHE A 226 -7.68 7.01 14.83
CA PHE A 226 -6.31 7.23 15.28
C PHE A 226 -5.47 7.94 14.20
N TRP A 227 -4.45 8.66 14.64
CA TRP A 227 -3.33 9.12 13.84
C TRP A 227 -2.27 8.03 13.81
N VAL A 228 -2.06 7.44 12.64
CA VAL A 228 -1.12 6.35 12.40
C VAL A 228 0.03 6.86 11.56
N ASP A 229 1.26 6.65 12.02
CA ASP A 229 2.45 6.97 11.23
C ASP A 229 2.57 6.01 10.04
N CYS A 230 2.71 6.57 8.83
CA CYS A 230 2.69 5.79 7.60
C CYS A 230 3.87 4.80 7.48
N GLU A 231 4.92 5.00 8.27
CA GLU A 231 6.03 4.05 8.40
C GLU A 231 5.64 2.75 9.12
N LEU A 232 4.62 2.80 9.99
CA LEU A 232 4.18 1.63 10.74
C LEU A 232 3.31 0.68 9.91
N ILE A 233 2.87 1.15 8.74
CA ILE A 233 1.90 0.47 7.90
C ILE A 233 2.64 -0.49 6.97
N ALA A 234 2.29 -1.77 7.06
CA ALA A 234 2.78 -2.80 6.15
C ALA A 234 2.36 -2.50 4.71
N PRO A 235 3.21 -2.83 3.72
CA PRO A 235 2.89 -2.60 2.32
C PRO A 235 1.63 -3.35 1.88
N ASN A 236 0.88 -2.77 0.93
CA ASN A 236 -0.17 -3.48 0.21
C ASN A 236 0.48 -4.49 -0.75
N HIS A 237 -0.14 -5.67 -0.83
CA HIS A 237 0.13 -6.65 -1.89
C HIS A 237 -0.41 -6.14 -3.22
N LEU A 238 0.02 -6.77 -4.31
CA LEU A 238 -0.28 -6.35 -5.67
C LEU A 238 -0.85 -7.51 -6.49
N TRP A 239 -1.72 -7.18 -7.43
CA TRP A 239 -1.98 -7.99 -8.61
C TRP A 239 -1.31 -7.36 -9.82
N PHE A 240 -0.74 -8.17 -10.70
CA PHE A 240 -0.15 -7.74 -11.96
C PHE A 240 -1.00 -8.19 -13.13
N HIS A 241 -1.58 -7.21 -13.83
CA HIS A 241 -2.49 -7.41 -14.96
C HIS A 241 -1.74 -7.29 -16.29
N ARG A 242 -2.06 -8.19 -17.22
CA ARG A 242 -1.58 -8.17 -18.62
C ARG A 242 -2.76 -8.30 -19.59
N PRO A 243 -3.62 -7.26 -19.67
CA PRO A 243 -4.74 -7.27 -20.58
C PRO A 243 -4.28 -7.39 -22.05
N ILE A 244 -4.98 -8.19 -22.85
CA ILE A 244 -4.69 -8.36 -24.28
C ILE A 244 -4.97 -7.04 -25.01
N GLY A 245 -3.95 -6.49 -25.67
CA GLY A 245 -4.07 -5.27 -26.48
C GLY A 245 -3.97 -3.96 -25.69
N GLU A 246 -3.76 -4.03 -24.38
CA GLU A 246 -3.64 -2.87 -23.50
C GLU A 246 -2.31 -2.88 -22.71
N MET A 247 -2.02 -1.78 -22.02
CA MET A 247 -0.79 -1.67 -21.23
C MET A 247 -0.90 -2.49 -19.93
N PRO A 248 0.13 -3.29 -19.58
CA PRO A 248 0.20 -3.93 -18.28
C PRO A 248 0.12 -2.91 -17.14
N HIS A 249 -0.49 -3.29 -16.03
CA HIS A 249 -0.63 -2.43 -14.86
C HIS A 249 -0.68 -3.27 -13.59
N TYR A 250 -0.57 -2.61 -12.45
CA TYR A 250 -0.66 -3.23 -11.14
C TYR A 250 -1.89 -2.72 -10.41
N GLU A 251 -2.59 -3.59 -9.69
CA GLU A 251 -3.67 -3.26 -8.77
C GLU A 251 -3.18 -3.43 -7.32
N LEU A 252 -3.51 -2.48 -6.45
CA LEU A 252 -3.29 -2.64 -5.01
C LEU A 252 -4.39 -3.50 -4.42
N VAL A 253 -3.99 -4.56 -3.73
CA VAL A 253 -4.91 -5.42 -2.98
C VAL A 253 -5.39 -4.67 -1.75
N LEU A 254 -6.72 -4.50 -1.64
CA LEU A 254 -7.41 -3.88 -0.50
C LEU A 254 -6.83 -2.50 -0.13
N PRO A 255 -6.95 -1.48 -0.99
CA PRO A 255 -6.35 -0.15 -0.77
C PRO A 255 -6.95 0.59 0.43
N ASN A 256 -8.07 0.10 0.98
CA ASN A 256 -8.70 0.64 2.18
C ASN A 256 -8.23 -0.05 3.47
N VAL A 257 -7.38 -1.09 3.41
CA VAL A 257 -6.90 -1.83 4.59
C VAL A 257 -5.45 -1.45 4.90
N TYR A 258 -5.22 -1.06 6.15
CA TYR A 258 -3.92 -0.65 6.67
C TYR A 258 -3.54 -1.56 7.85
N ARG A 259 -2.48 -2.34 7.68
CA ARG A 259 -2.02 -3.31 8.66
C ARG A 259 -0.82 -2.75 9.41
N VAL A 260 -0.88 -2.71 10.74
CA VAL A 260 0.28 -2.36 11.58
C VAL A 260 0.82 -3.63 12.22
N GLY A 261 2.02 -4.04 11.81
CA GLY A 261 2.66 -5.27 12.27
C GLY A 261 3.31 -5.12 13.64
N ILE A 262 2.98 -6.03 14.55
CA ILE A 262 3.57 -6.13 15.88
C ILE A 262 4.09 -7.54 16.15
N LYS A 263 5.07 -7.67 17.05
CA LYS A 263 5.53 -8.97 17.51
C LYS A 263 4.38 -9.72 18.22
N PRO A 264 4.36 -11.06 18.17
CA PRO A 264 3.34 -11.86 18.84
C PRO A 264 3.19 -11.46 20.32
N SER A 265 1.95 -11.40 20.80
CA SER A 265 1.58 -11.00 22.18
C SER A 265 1.90 -9.54 22.56
N ALA A 266 2.48 -8.73 21.65
CA ALA A 266 2.57 -7.30 21.87
C ALA A 266 1.21 -6.62 21.65
N THR A 267 1.10 -5.35 22.03
CA THR A 267 -0.08 -4.53 21.77
C THR A 267 0.30 -3.24 21.04
N LEU A 268 -0.71 -2.55 20.53
CA LEU A 268 -0.61 -1.23 19.92
C LEU A 268 -1.11 -0.17 20.90
N PRO A 269 -0.22 0.39 21.75
CA PRO A 269 -0.60 1.44 22.67
C PRO A 269 -0.86 2.75 21.95
N PHE A 270 -1.67 3.62 22.56
CA PHE A 270 -1.92 4.97 22.07
C PHE A 270 -1.99 6.02 23.17
N THR A 271 -1.50 7.22 22.85
CA THR A 271 -1.66 8.42 23.68
C THR A 271 -2.66 9.36 23.03
N GLY A 272 -3.83 9.51 23.66
CA GLY A 272 -4.95 10.27 23.12
C GLY A 272 -5.49 9.65 21.83
N LYS A 273 -5.04 10.17 20.68
CA LYS A 273 -5.41 9.69 19.34
C LYS A 273 -4.22 9.26 18.51
N PHE A 274 -3.02 9.20 19.08
CA PHE A 274 -1.80 8.85 18.35
C PHE A 274 -1.36 7.46 18.75
N LEU A 275 -1.14 6.57 17.78
CA LEU A 275 -0.48 5.29 18.04
C LEU A 275 0.98 5.56 18.45
N THR A 276 1.43 4.87 19.49
CA THR A 276 2.76 5.04 20.09
C THR A 276 3.49 3.71 20.16
N LEU A 277 3.66 3.06 19.01
CA LEU A 277 4.40 1.80 18.92
C LEU A 277 5.91 2.08 19.00
N ASN A 278 6.61 1.34 19.86
CA ASN A 278 8.07 1.35 19.91
C ASN A 278 8.67 0.37 18.87
N ASP A 279 9.90 0.61 18.45
CA ASP A 279 10.54 -0.25 17.44
C ASP A 279 10.82 -1.67 17.94
N GLN A 280 10.90 -1.88 19.26
CA GLN A 280 11.12 -3.20 19.86
C GLN A 280 9.92 -4.13 19.67
N ASN A 281 8.69 -3.60 19.66
CA ASN A 281 7.46 -4.36 19.50
C ASN A 281 6.96 -4.35 18.06
N ARG A 282 7.52 -3.50 17.20
CA ARG A 282 7.19 -3.44 15.78
C ARG A 282 7.73 -4.65 15.03
N LYS A 283 6.96 -5.10 14.04
CA LYS A 283 7.36 -6.11 13.07
C LYS A 283 7.00 -5.62 11.66
N VAL A 284 7.99 -5.56 10.78
CA VAL A 284 7.81 -5.19 9.37
C VAL A 284 8.54 -6.21 8.52
N PHE A 285 7.90 -6.62 7.44
CA PHE A 285 8.49 -7.47 6.43
C PHE A 285 8.85 -6.67 5.19
N ASN A 286 10.02 -6.95 4.62
CA ASN A 286 10.55 -6.26 3.44
C ASN A 286 10.18 -7.02 2.15
N TYR A 287 8.92 -7.45 2.06
CA TYR A 287 8.37 -8.06 0.85
C TYR A 287 6.88 -7.72 0.71
N VAL A 288 6.37 -7.95 -0.49
CA VAL A 288 4.95 -7.95 -0.84
C VAL A 288 4.65 -9.21 -1.63
N ILE A 289 3.40 -9.64 -1.64
CA ILE A 289 2.92 -10.60 -2.62
C ILE A 289 2.56 -9.84 -3.91
N VAL A 290 3.01 -10.35 -5.07
CA VAL A 290 2.68 -9.83 -6.40
C VAL A 290 2.13 -10.96 -7.26
N GLY A 291 0.82 -11.16 -7.19
CA GLY A 291 0.12 -12.21 -7.91
C GLY A 291 -0.05 -11.90 -9.40
N ASP A 292 0.02 -12.92 -10.26
CA ASP A 292 -0.40 -12.79 -11.66
C ASP A 292 -1.93 -12.79 -11.75
N ALA A 293 -2.51 -11.68 -12.20
CA ALA A 293 -3.96 -11.47 -12.21
C ALA A 293 -4.71 -12.26 -13.29
N ASP A 294 -4.02 -13.08 -14.07
CA ASP A 294 -4.64 -13.95 -15.08
C ASP A 294 -4.56 -15.44 -14.71
N ALA A 295 -3.79 -15.77 -13.67
CA ALA A 295 -3.61 -17.14 -13.20
C ALA A 295 -4.30 -17.36 -11.85
N TYR A 296 -4.95 -18.52 -11.66
CA TYR A 296 -5.63 -18.87 -10.41
C TYR A 296 -4.73 -18.68 -9.17
N ASN A 297 -3.52 -19.27 -9.18
CA ASN A 297 -2.57 -19.14 -8.07
C ASN A 297 -2.14 -17.69 -7.83
N GLY A 298 -2.06 -16.88 -8.88
CA GLY A 298 -1.72 -15.46 -8.76
C GLY A 298 -2.88 -14.62 -8.21
N LEU A 299 -4.12 -14.92 -8.58
CA LEU A 299 -5.31 -14.23 -8.05
C LEU A 299 -5.46 -14.45 -6.55
N ILE A 300 -5.29 -15.68 -6.07
CA ILE A 300 -5.45 -16.00 -4.64
C ILE A 300 -4.21 -15.66 -3.80
N ALA A 301 -3.04 -15.51 -4.42
CA ALA A 301 -1.75 -15.34 -3.73
C ALA A 301 -1.76 -14.26 -2.63
N PRO A 302 -2.32 -13.05 -2.83
CA PRO A 302 -2.36 -12.03 -1.78
C PRO A 302 -3.14 -12.43 -0.53
N PHE A 303 -4.09 -13.37 -0.67
CA PHE A 303 -4.92 -13.89 0.41
C PHE A 303 -4.34 -15.19 1.01
N ASN A 304 -3.67 -15.99 0.19
CA ASN A 304 -2.98 -17.22 0.56
C ASN A 304 -1.46 -16.99 0.64
N GLU A 305 -1.03 -16.14 1.59
CA GLU A 305 0.39 -15.76 1.76
C GLU A 305 1.27 -16.97 2.12
N GLU A 306 0.70 -18.00 2.76
CA GLU A 306 1.40 -19.19 3.24
C GLU A 306 1.91 -20.13 2.14
N GLU A 307 1.23 -20.15 0.98
CA GLU A 307 1.55 -21.00 -0.16
C GLU A 307 2.11 -20.20 -1.33
N SER A 308 2.22 -18.88 -1.21
CA SER A 308 2.59 -18.03 -2.32
C SER A 308 4.10 -17.97 -2.56
N GLU A 309 4.52 -18.39 -3.75
CA GLU A 309 5.85 -18.10 -4.28
C GLU A 309 5.92 -16.73 -4.99
N CYS A 310 4.76 -16.07 -5.16
CA CYS A 310 4.62 -14.82 -5.91
C CYS A 310 5.10 -13.62 -5.08
N ILE A 311 6.39 -13.52 -4.78
CA ILE A 311 6.93 -12.48 -3.93
C ILE A 311 7.65 -11.35 -4.70
N GLY A 312 7.50 -10.13 -4.21
CA GLY A 312 8.32 -8.97 -4.55
C GLY A 312 9.13 -8.55 -3.33
N LYS A 313 10.45 -8.44 -3.46
CA LYS A 313 11.37 -8.11 -2.36
C LYS A 313 11.67 -6.61 -2.35
N VAL A 314 11.46 -5.95 -1.22
CA VAL A 314 11.68 -4.51 -1.06
C VAL A 314 13.18 -4.20 -1.06
N GLN A 315 13.58 -3.18 -1.82
CA GLN A 315 14.93 -2.63 -1.80
C GLN A 315 15.10 -1.69 -0.61
N LEU A 316 15.93 -2.07 0.34
CA LEU A 316 16.41 -1.15 1.38
C LEU A 316 17.49 -0.25 0.77
N ILE A 317 17.18 1.04 0.65
CA ILE A 317 18.08 2.03 0.02
C ILE A 317 18.89 2.72 1.11
N GLY A 318 20.22 2.71 0.97
CA GLY A 318 21.14 3.29 1.93
C GLY A 318 21.09 4.82 1.97
N ASP A 319 21.79 5.41 2.94
CA ASP A 319 21.69 6.84 3.26
C ASP A 319 22.11 7.77 2.12
N CYS A 320 23.07 7.33 1.29
CA CYS A 320 23.63 8.10 0.18
C CYS A 320 22.93 7.90 -1.17
N ASP A 321 21.96 6.99 -1.26
CA ASP A 321 21.30 6.63 -2.53
C ASP A 321 19.79 6.93 -2.47
N ASP A 322 19.12 7.08 -3.60
CA ASP A 322 17.66 7.16 -3.68
C ASP A 322 17.12 6.13 -4.69
N ILE A 323 15.80 6.12 -4.97
CA ILE A 323 15.22 5.16 -5.93
C ILE A 323 15.82 5.30 -7.32
N ILE A 324 16.02 6.53 -7.80
CA ILE A 324 16.51 6.84 -9.14
C ILE A 324 18.00 6.49 -9.24
N SER A 325 18.82 6.90 -8.27
CA SER A 325 20.26 6.56 -8.25
C SER A 325 20.47 5.05 -8.09
N THR A 326 19.68 4.40 -7.23
CA THR A 326 19.71 2.94 -7.04
C THR A 326 19.30 2.22 -8.32
N TRP A 327 18.25 2.68 -9.00
CA TRP A 327 17.83 2.08 -10.26
C TRP A 327 18.94 2.13 -11.31
N LYS A 328 19.59 3.29 -11.45
CA LYS A 328 20.71 3.49 -12.38
C LYS A 328 21.88 2.56 -12.07
N LYS A 329 22.25 2.46 -10.79
CA LYS A 329 23.37 1.63 -10.31
C LYS A 329 23.15 0.13 -10.50
N LEU A 330 21.90 -0.33 -10.36
CA LEU A 330 21.52 -1.74 -10.44
C LEU A 330 20.94 -2.13 -11.80
N ALA A 331 21.01 -1.24 -12.80
CA ALA A 331 20.41 -1.46 -14.10
C ALA A 331 20.92 -2.77 -14.73
N ASN A 332 19.98 -3.56 -15.29
CA ASN A 332 20.25 -4.83 -15.98
C ASN A 332 20.99 -5.90 -15.14
N THR A 333 20.82 -5.87 -13.81
CA THR A 333 21.37 -6.90 -12.91
C THR A 333 20.25 -7.65 -12.19
N ASP A 334 20.53 -8.88 -11.75
CA ASP A 334 19.58 -9.66 -10.95
C ASP A 334 19.56 -9.15 -9.50
N GLN A 335 18.44 -8.55 -9.10
CA GLN A 335 18.21 -8.01 -7.76
C GLN A 335 17.28 -8.88 -6.90
N PHE A 336 16.89 -10.05 -7.42
CA PHE A 336 15.91 -10.92 -6.80
C PHE A 336 16.51 -12.22 -6.27
N SER A 337 17.24 -12.99 -7.09
CA SER A 337 17.58 -14.39 -6.75
C SER A 337 18.48 -14.52 -5.52
N GLY A 338 19.45 -13.62 -5.35
CA GLY A 338 20.35 -13.61 -4.20
C GLY A 338 19.82 -12.91 -2.94
N ARG A 339 18.62 -12.32 -3.01
CA ARG A 339 18.07 -11.52 -1.90
C ARG A 339 17.21 -12.39 -1.00
N ASN A 340 17.53 -12.46 0.29
CA ASN A 340 16.68 -13.11 1.27
C ASN A 340 15.84 -12.09 2.03
N VAL A 341 14.59 -12.44 2.32
CA VAL A 341 13.66 -11.65 3.12
C VAL A 341 13.08 -12.56 4.19
N GLU A 342 12.80 -12.01 5.37
CA GLU A 342 12.05 -12.73 6.37
C GLU A 342 10.59 -12.85 5.88
N MET A 343 10.04 -14.07 5.94
CA MET A 343 8.66 -14.35 5.56
C MET A 343 7.75 -14.43 6.80
N VAL A 344 6.47 -14.15 6.61
CA VAL A 344 5.44 -14.53 7.59
C VAL A 344 5.47 -16.05 7.78
N GLN A 345 5.36 -16.49 9.03
CA GLN A 345 5.36 -17.90 9.41
C GLN A 345 3.96 -18.36 9.78
N PHE A 346 3.67 -19.61 9.42
CA PHE A 346 2.40 -20.27 9.63
C PHE A 346 2.63 -21.60 10.34
N PRO A 347 1.66 -22.11 11.14
CA PRO A 347 1.71 -23.45 11.70
C PRO A 347 2.08 -24.48 10.63
N SER A 348 2.93 -25.44 10.97
CA SER A 348 3.13 -26.59 10.12
C SER A 348 1.78 -27.23 9.85
N LYS A 349 1.47 -27.48 8.57
CA LYS A 349 0.47 -28.47 8.23
C LYS A 349 1.11 -29.81 8.60
N ASP A 350 0.95 -30.25 9.85
CA ASP A 350 1.41 -31.58 10.22
C ASP A 350 0.71 -32.61 9.30
N PRO A 351 1.47 -33.62 8.82
CA PRO A 351 1.06 -34.50 7.72
C PRO A 351 -0.11 -35.43 8.01
#